data_AF-A0AAI9GHU6-F1
#
_entry.id   AF-A0AAI9GHU6-F1
#
_cell.length_a   1.000
_cell.length_b   1.000
_cell.length_c   1.000
_cell.angle_alpha   90.00
_cell.angle_beta   90.00
_cell.angle_gamma   90.00
#
_symmetry.space_group_name_H-M   'P 1'
#
loop_
_entity.id
_entity.type
_entity.pdbx_description
1 polymer ?
#
loop_
_entity_poly.entity_id
_entity_poly.type
_entity_poly.pdbx_seq_one_letter_code
_entity_poly.pdbx_strand_id
1 'polypeptide(L)'
;MKKTLLAVVIGAFIVVGCGQKELSPLEIEQVNNLKSELAATEKSISSAKLDQEKYTGGLIKSLIQTRAEVLETNKALLQQRINAIESGAKIDIVIEGARENPELAKQLEDEIINIEKEIEAGRKEAANYTGGLVLSMKLASIATQEQTVAMLQQKYLSAKYGISDPYAPRATNNKDTLKQQNDDDKNTEQVDATKIDEPLLPPESGPLGLKMGLTKQNIEDMTGEKLDPIEDSPNLYIIKNTPKRNPSFDTFGLVVSPTVGLCQIRAIGKPSKNNSYGVPIRDEFDSLNESLVSLYGKNNKIDKLLPGSIWKQPQEWMTALALKERILASEWAKPSEEMKKVNLSSIILQARGEGRTEGYLFLQYSFDNEKECFNEIENMNKSSL
;
A
#
# COMPACT_ATOMS: atom_id res chain seq x y z
N MET A 1 -31.48 62.28 51.73
CA MET A 1 -32.65 62.15 50.83
C MET A 1 -32.25 62.63 49.44
N LYS A 2 -32.49 61.81 48.39
CA LYS A 2 -32.63 62.17 46.95
C LYS A 2 -31.39 62.83 46.29
N LYS A 3 -30.95 62.49 45.07
CA LYS A 3 -31.45 61.67 43.97
C LYS A 3 -30.29 61.38 43.00
N THR A 4 -30.37 60.20 42.41
CA THR A 4 -29.74 59.69 41.18
C THR A 4 -29.82 60.61 39.94
N LEU A 5 -28.75 60.64 39.13
CA LEU A 5 -28.70 60.38 37.67
C LEU A 5 -27.22 60.50 37.20
N LEU A 6 -26.54 59.40 36.85
CA LEU A 6 -26.37 58.84 35.50
C LEU A 6 -25.50 59.69 34.55
N ALA A 7 -24.25 59.25 34.33
CA ALA A 7 -23.59 59.36 33.02
C ALA A 7 -22.52 58.27 32.91
N VAL A 8 -22.76 57.37 31.96
CA VAL A 8 -21.93 56.26 31.50
C VAL A 8 -20.70 56.81 30.78
N VAL A 9 -19.49 56.39 31.18
CA VAL A 9 -18.35 56.29 30.25
C VAL A 9 -17.59 55.00 30.53
N ILE A 10 -17.51 54.24 29.46
CA ILE A 10 -16.87 52.95 29.23
C ILE A 10 -15.39 53.00 29.63
N GLY A 11 -14.95 51.99 30.36
CA GLY A 11 -13.55 51.77 30.70
C GLY A 11 -13.25 50.28 30.83
N ALA A 12 -13.61 49.53 29.78
CA ALA A 12 -13.10 48.18 29.59
C ALA A 12 -11.59 48.25 29.31
N PHE A 13 -10.76 48.00 30.31
CA PHE A 13 -9.38 47.58 30.11
C PHE A 13 -9.19 46.20 30.73
N ILE A 14 -9.61 45.23 29.92
CA ILE A 14 -8.85 44.04 29.53
C ILE A 14 -8.14 43.33 30.68
N VAL A 15 -8.79 42.24 31.09
CA VAL A 15 -8.14 41.03 31.59
C VAL A 15 -6.98 40.70 30.66
N VAL A 16 -5.75 40.98 31.09
CA VAL A 16 -4.53 40.42 30.49
C VAL A 16 -4.48 38.96 30.94
N GLY A 17 -5.36 38.15 30.36
CA GLY A 17 -5.32 36.70 30.45
C GLY A 17 -4.26 36.22 29.46
N CYS A 18 -3.28 35.49 29.97
CA CYS A 18 -2.32 34.63 29.27
C CYS A 18 -1.91 35.07 27.86
N GLY A 19 -0.70 35.64 27.75
CA GLY A 19 -0.12 36.09 26.50
C GLY A 19 -0.37 35.14 25.33
N GLN A 20 -1.25 35.57 24.42
CA GLN A 20 -1.24 35.08 23.05
C GLN A 20 0.12 35.48 22.49
N LYS A 21 0.99 34.49 22.30
CA LYS A 21 2.18 34.68 21.47
C LYS A 21 1.67 35.15 20.11
N GLU A 22 1.99 36.38 19.73
CA GLU A 22 1.67 36.86 18.38
C GLU A 22 2.31 35.90 17.38
N LEU A 23 1.50 35.35 16.48
CA LEU A 23 1.94 34.48 15.41
C LEU A 23 3.04 35.21 14.61
N SER A 24 4.13 34.51 14.28
CA SER A 24 5.14 35.05 13.39
C SER A 24 4.54 35.33 12.00
N PRO A 25 5.12 36.25 11.20
CA PRO A 25 4.65 36.50 9.84
C PRO A 25 4.54 35.24 8.98
N LEU A 26 5.44 34.27 9.18
CA LEU A 26 5.42 32.97 8.50
C LEU A 26 4.24 32.09 8.96
N GLU A 27 3.97 32.03 10.27
CA GLU A 27 2.82 31.28 10.81
C GLU A 27 1.49 31.91 10.36
N ILE A 28 1.41 33.24 10.26
CA ILE A 28 0.25 33.95 9.70
C ILE A 28 0.02 33.55 8.24
N GLU A 29 1.07 33.54 7.43
CA GLU A 29 0.99 33.13 6.01
C GLU A 29 0.55 31.67 5.90
N GLN A 30 1.13 30.77 6.69
CA GLN A 30 0.73 29.36 6.72
C GLN A 30 -0.73 29.17 7.13
N VAL A 31 -1.21 29.87 8.16
CA VAL A 31 -2.62 29.83 8.60
C VAL A 31 -3.55 30.35 7.51
N ASN A 32 -3.18 31.42 6.80
CA ASN A 32 -3.97 31.94 5.69
C ASN A 32 -4.08 30.93 4.53
N ASN A 33 -2.98 30.27 4.19
CA ASN A 33 -2.97 29.19 3.19
C ASN A 33 -3.86 28.02 3.62
N LEU A 34 -3.74 27.56 4.86
CA LEU A 34 -4.58 26.49 5.41
C LEU A 34 -6.07 26.86 5.44
N LYS A 35 -6.42 28.11 5.75
CA LYS A 35 -7.81 28.61 5.69
C LYS A 35 -8.36 28.62 4.26
N SER A 36 -7.53 28.93 3.28
CA SER A 36 -7.90 28.84 1.86
C SER A 36 -8.19 27.38 1.45
N GLU A 37 -7.30 26.45 1.82
CA GLU A 37 -7.47 25.01 1.57
C GLU A 37 -8.74 24.45 2.26
N LEU A 38 -9.02 24.92 3.48
CA LEU A 38 -10.22 24.56 4.24
C LEU A 38 -11.48 25.01 3.50
N ALA A 39 -11.53 26.28 3.06
CA ALA A 39 -12.67 26.80 2.30
C ALA A 39 -12.90 26.06 0.98
N ALA A 40 -11.82 25.69 0.27
CA ALA A 40 -11.90 24.89 -0.95
C ALA A 40 -12.44 23.48 -0.65
N THR A 41 -12.00 22.86 0.45
CA THR A 41 -12.48 21.54 0.89
C THR A 41 -13.97 21.58 1.26
N GLU A 42 -14.43 22.61 1.98
CA GLU A 42 -15.85 22.77 2.33
C GLU A 42 -16.75 22.95 1.10
N LYS A 43 -16.25 23.66 0.07
CA LYS A 43 -16.95 23.77 -1.21
C LYS A 43 -17.07 22.42 -1.91
N SER A 44 -16.01 21.60 -1.89
CA SER A 44 -16.01 20.25 -2.46
C SER A 44 -16.96 19.30 -1.71
N ILE A 45 -17.01 19.37 -0.37
CA ILE A 45 -17.98 18.62 0.45
C ILE A 45 -19.41 18.99 0.06
N SER A 46 -19.69 20.29 -0.06
CA SER A 46 -21.02 20.79 -0.43
C SER A 46 -21.43 20.30 -1.82
N SER A 47 -20.52 20.34 -2.79
CA SER A 47 -20.76 19.80 -4.13
C SER A 47 -21.03 18.29 -4.09
N ALA A 48 -20.23 17.52 -3.34
CA ALA A 48 -20.41 16.07 -3.24
C ALA A 48 -21.77 15.71 -2.63
N LYS A 49 -22.22 16.43 -1.59
CA LYS A 49 -23.55 16.23 -0.98
C LYS A 49 -24.68 16.54 -1.96
N LEU A 50 -24.58 17.63 -2.72
CA LEU A 50 -25.56 17.97 -3.78
C LEU A 50 -25.57 16.93 -4.90
N ASP A 51 -24.40 16.41 -5.28
CA ASP A 51 -24.31 15.36 -6.29
C ASP A 51 -24.90 14.03 -5.78
N GLN A 52 -24.74 13.72 -4.49
CA GLN A 52 -25.31 12.53 -3.86
C GLN A 52 -26.85 12.50 -3.92
N GLU A 53 -27.51 13.65 -3.76
CA GLU A 53 -28.98 13.79 -3.84
C GLU A 53 -29.55 13.45 -5.22
N LYS A 54 -28.74 13.52 -6.27
CA LYS A 54 -29.14 13.15 -7.64
C LYS A 54 -29.30 11.63 -7.82
N TYR A 55 -28.88 10.82 -6.84
CA TYR A 55 -28.90 9.36 -6.94
C TYR A 55 -29.64 8.72 -5.75
N THR A 56 -30.64 7.89 -6.07
CA THR A 56 -31.44 7.19 -5.05
C THR A 56 -30.67 6.02 -4.40
N GLY A 57 -29.69 5.43 -5.11
CA GLY A 57 -28.86 4.30 -4.65
C GLY A 57 -27.79 3.90 -5.66
N GLY A 58 -27.09 2.78 -5.41
CA GLY A 58 -26.14 2.17 -6.35
C GLY A 58 -24.70 2.70 -6.26
N LEU A 59 -23.82 2.14 -7.10
CA LEU A 59 -22.37 2.37 -7.07
C LEU A 59 -21.98 3.85 -7.06
N ILE A 60 -22.61 4.66 -7.92
CA ILE A 60 -22.29 6.10 -8.04
C ILE A 60 -22.58 6.82 -6.72
N LYS A 61 -23.71 6.52 -6.07
CA LYS A 61 -24.04 7.09 -4.76
C LYS A 61 -23.05 6.65 -3.69
N SER A 62 -22.66 5.37 -3.67
CA SER A 62 -21.67 4.85 -2.73
C SER A 62 -20.31 5.52 -2.91
N LEU A 63 -19.85 5.72 -4.15
CA LEU A 63 -18.60 6.43 -4.44
C LEU A 63 -18.65 7.90 -3.99
N ILE A 64 -19.75 8.61 -4.28
CA ILE A 64 -19.92 10.01 -3.85
C ILE A 64 -19.95 10.10 -2.32
N GLN A 65 -20.57 9.13 -1.64
CA GLN A 65 -20.59 9.07 -0.18
C GLN A 65 -19.19 8.89 0.40
N THR A 66 -18.42 7.92 -0.10
CA THR A 66 -17.03 7.71 0.32
C THR A 66 -16.17 8.95 0.05
N ARG A 67 -16.42 9.65 -1.06
CA ARG A 67 -15.71 10.91 -1.38
C ARG A 67 -16.00 11.97 -0.33
N ALA A 68 -17.27 12.13 0.05
CA ALA A 68 -17.66 13.07 1.09
C ALA A 68 -16.99 12.75 2.43
N GLU A 69 -16.89 11.48 2.82
CA GLU A 69 -16.24 11.04 4.07
C GLU A 69 -14.73 11.35 4.08
N VAL A 70 -14.03 11.14 2.97
CA VAL A 70 -12.62 11.53 2.83
C VAL A 70 -12.45 13.05 2.94
N LEU A 71 -13.31 13.81 2.27
CA LEU A 71 -13.25 15.28 2.33
C LEU A 71 -13.54 15.82 3.74
N GLU A 72 -14.48 15.22 4.48
CA GLU A 72 -14.74 15.58 5.89
C GLU A 72 -13.53 15.24 6.79
N THR A 73 -12.81 14.17 6.50
CA THR A 73 -11.54 13.85 7.16
C THR A 73 -10.48 14.92 6.87
N ASN A 74 -10.31 15.32 5.61
CA ASN A 74 -9.39 16.40 5.22
C ASN A 74 -9.73 17.72 5.91
N LYS A 75 -11.02 18.06 5.99
CA LYS A 75 -11.52 19.22 6.73
C LYS A 75 -11.09 19.17 8.19
N ALA A 76 -11.28 18.04 8.87
CA ALA A 76 -10.92 17.88 10.28
C ALA A 76 -9.41 18.05 10.50
N LEU A 77 -8.58 17.48 9.62
CA LEU A 77 -7.12 17.58 9.67
C LEU A 77 -6.64 19.03 9.46
N LEU A 78 -7.21 19.74 8.49
CA LEU A 78 -6.93 21.15 8.26
C LEU A 78 -7.30 22.01 9.46
N GLN A 79 -8.48 21.80 10.05
CA GLN A 79 -8.93 22.53 11.23
C GLN A 79 -8.03 22.25 12.43
N GLN A 80 -7.63 21.00 12.64
CA GLN A 80 -6.69 20.62 13.71
C GLN A 80 -5.34 21.35 13.54
N ARG A 81 -4.82 21.43 12.31
CA ARG A 81 -3.56 22.12 12.02
C ARG A 81 -3.65 23.63 12.25
N ILE A 82 -4.74 24.27 11.80
CA ILE A 82 -5.00 25.69 12.05
C ILE A 82 -5.04 25.97 13.56
N ASN A 83 -5.84 25.20 14.30
CA ASN A 83 -5.97 25.36 15.75
C ASN A 83 -4.64 25.15 16.48
N ALA A 84 -3.82 24.19 16.03
CA ALA A 84 -2.50 23.94 16.62
C ALA A 84 -1.57 25.15 16.45
N ILE A 85 -1.53 25.75 15.25
CA ILE A 85 -0.71 26.94 14.99
C ILE A 85 -1.25 28.15 15.77
N GLU A 86 -2.57 28.41 15.69
CA GLU A 86 -3.21 29.56 16.36
C GLU A 86 -3.16 29.49 17.89
N SER A 87 -3.07 28.29 18.48
CA SER A 87 -2.97 28.11 19.95
C SER A 87 -1.64 28.58 20.55
N GLY A 88 -0.60 28.78 19.73
CA GLY A 88 0.73 29.20 20.18
C GLY A 88 1.42 28.21 21.14
N ALA A 89 0.87 27.01 21.34
CA ALA A 89 1.45 25.98 22.17
C ALA A 89 2.82 25.57 21.60
N LYS A 90 3.84 25.45 22.46
CA LYS A 90 5.07 24.77 22.09
C LYS A 90 4.69 23.35 21.68
N ILE A 91 4.62 23.11 20.37
CA ILE A 91 4.74 21.75 19.87
C ILE A 91 6.23 21.44 20.06
N ASP A 92 6.60 20.97 21.24
CA ASP A 92 7.75 20.08 21.35
C ASP A 92 7.35 18.87 20.50
N ILE A 93 7.73 18.90 19.22
CA ILE A 93 7.49 17.80 18.28
C ILE A 93 8.39 16.65 18.72
N VAL A 94 7.96 15.94 19.76
CA VAL A 94 8.28 14.54 19.99
C VAL A 94 7.06 13.75 19.50
N ILE A 95 6.86 13.80 18.20
CA ILE A 95 6.07 12.84 17.44
C ILE A 95 6.98 12.54 16.25
N GLU A 96 7.13 11.27 15.88
CA GLU A 96 7.74 10.84 14.61
C GLU A 96 6.91 11.41 13.43
N GLY A 97 7.01 12.73 13.22
CA GLY A 97 6.14 13.51 12.39
C GLY A 97 6.62 13.50 10.95
N ALA A 98 5.71 13.15 10.04
CA ALA A 98 5.89 13.36 8.61
C ALA A 98 6.38 14.80 8.37
N ARG A 99 7.62 14.94 7.90
CA ARG A 99 8.21 16.23 7.55
C ARG A 99 7.53 16.75 6.29
N GLU A 100 7.38 18.07 6.19
CA GLU A 100 6.99 18.71 4.94
C GLU A 100 7.91 18.22 3.81
N ASN A 101 7.29 17.77 2.71
CA ASN A 101 7.95 17.30 1.51
C ASN A 101 7.45 18.13 0.33
N PRO A 102 8.05 19.30 0.06
CA PRO A 102 7.58 20.22 -0.97
C PRO A 102 7.70 19.63 -2.39
N GLU A 103 8.65 18.72 -2.61
CA GLU A 103 8.80 18.04 -3.90
C GLU A 103 7.63 17.07 -4.16
N LEU A 104 7.28 16.26 -3.15
CA LEU A 104 6.12 15.38 -3.22
C LEU A 104 4.81 16.17 -3.28
N ALA A 105 4.69 17.27 -2.52
CA ALA A 105 3.52 18.13 -2.57
C ALA A 105 3.31 18.71 -3.98
N LYS A 106 4.38 19.17 -4.64
CA LYS A 106 4.30 19.66 -6.01
C LYS A 106 3.92 18.55 -7.00
N GLN A 107 4.49 17.36 -6.86
CA GLN A 107 4.12 16.20 -7.70
C GLN A 107 2.64 15.83 -7.55
N LEU A 108 2.13 15.81 -6.32
CA LEU A 108 0.73 15.52 -6.02
C LEU A 108 -0.19 16.64 -6.53
N GLU A 109 0.21 17.91 -6.43
CA GLU A 109 -0.51 19.05 -7.00
C GLU A 109 -0.63 18.94 -8.53
N ASP A 110 0.47 18.65 -9.22
CA ASP A 110 0.47 18.43 -10.67
C ASP A 110 -0.42 17.25 -11.06
N GLU A 111 -0.42 16.18 -10.27
CA GLU A 111 -1.28 15.00 -10.49
C GLU A 111 -2.76 15.32 -10.28
N ILE A 112 -3.11 16.05 -9.21
CA ILE A 112 -4.47 16.53 -8.95
C ILE A 112 -4.97 17.39 -10.12
N ILE A 113 -4.17 18.37 -10.57
CA ILE A 113 -4.53 19.27 -11.69
C ILE A 113 -4.78 18.47 -12.97
N ASN A 114 -3.98 17.43 -13.23
CA ASN A 114 -4.14 16.61 -14.42
C ASN A 114 -5.44 15.79 -14.37
N ILE A 115 -5.73 15.14 -13.23
CA ILE A 115 -6.96 14.36 -13.08
C ILE A 115 -8.19 15.28 -13.09
N GLU A 116 -8.12 16.48 -12.52
CA GLU A 116 -9.21 17.47 -12.60
C GLU A 116 -9.52 17.90 -14.04
N LYS A 117 -8.50 18.06 -14.89
CA LYS A 117 -8.70 18.32 -16.32
C LYS A 117 -9.38 17.15 -17.02
N GLU A 118 -9.02 15.91 -16.68
CA GLU A 118 -9.65 14.70 -17.22
C GLU A 118 -11.11 14.58 -16.78
N ILE A 119 -11.42 14.85 -15.50
CA ILE A 119 -12.79 14.90 -14.98
C ILE A 119 -13.61 15.91 -15.77
N GLU A 120 -13.08 17.11 -16.01
CA GLU A 120 -13.79 18.16 -16.75
C GLU A 120 -14.02 17.75 -18.22
N ALA A 121 -13.03 17.15 -18.87
CA ALA A 121 -13.20 16.60 -20.21
C ALA A 121 -14.24 15.47 -20.25
N GLY A 122 -14.18 14.55 -19.28
CA GLY A 122 -15.13 13.45 -19.13
C GLY A 122 -16.55 13.93 -18.88
N ARG A 123 -16.74 14.99 -18.08
CA ARG A 123 -18.04 15.64 -17.85
C ARG A 123 -18.61 16.24 -19.13
N LYS A 124 -17.79 16.95 -19.92
CA LYS A 124 -18.20 17.48 -21.24
C LYS A 124 -18.60 16.37 -22.20
N GLU A 125 -17.85 15.28 -22.21
CA GLU A 125 -18.15 14.13 -23.06
C GLU A 125 -19.44 13.43 -22.61
N ALA A 126 -19.61 13.21 -21.31
CA ALA A 126 -20.80 12.60 -20.71
C ALA A 126 -22.07 13.40 -21.01
N ALA A 127 -21.98 14.73 -21.09
CA ALA A 127 -23.09 15.60 -21.45
C ALA A 127 -23.65 15.35 -22.87
N ASN A 128 -22.90 14.68 -23.76
CA ASN A 128 -23.38 14.29 -25.08
C ASN A 128 -24.27 13.04 -25.08
N TYR A 129 -24.44 12.39 -23.91
CA TYR A 129 -25.21 11.16 -23.77
C TYR A 129 -26.43 11.38 -22.87
N THR A 130 -27.57 10.81 -23.27
CA THR A 130 -28.83 10.91 -22.50
C THR A 130 -29.27 9.52 -22.05
N GLY A 131 -29.15 9.26 -20.74
CA GLY A 131 -29.53 7.98 -20.14
C GLY A 131 -28.71 6.76 -20.60
N GLY A 132 -29.10 5.58 -20.13
CA GLY A 132 -28.54 4.31 -20.57
C GLY A 132 -27.18 3.95 -19.96
N LEU A 133 -26.65 2.78 -20.37
CA LEU A 133 -25.44 2.19 -19.79
C LEU A 133 -24.18 3.01 -20.08
N VAL A 134 -24.06 3.61 -21.26
CA VAL A 134 -22.88 4.41 -21.64
C VAL A 134 -22.74 5.64 -20.74
N LEU A 135 -23.84 6.37 -20.52
CA LEU A 135 -23.85 7.49 -19.58
C LEU A 135 -23.54 7.00 -18.15
N SER A 136 -24.15 5.89 -17.73
CA SER A 136 -23.94 5.32 -16.39
C SER A 136 -22.47 4.94 -16.14
N MET A 137 -21.80 4.32 -17.12
CA MET A 137 -20.37 3.98 -17.03
C MET A 137 -19.48 5.22 -17.01
N LYS A 138 -19.80 6.25 -17.80
CA LYS A 138 -19.06 7.52 -17.79
C LYS A 138 -19.20 8.23 -16.44
N LEU A 139 -20.41 8.31 -15.89
CA LEU A 139 -20.66 8.90 -14.57
C LEU A 139 -19.96 8.11 -13.45
N ALA A 140 -19.93 6.77 -13.53
CA ALA A 140 -19.19 5.94 -12.57
C ALA A 140 -17.68 6.16 -12.65
N SER A 141 -17.13 6.30 -13.87
CA SER A 141 -15.72 6.63 -14.08
C SER A 141 -15.38 8.02 -13.51
N ILE A 142 -16.22 9.02 -13.77
CA ILE A 142 -16.06 10.38 -13.23
C ILE A 142 -16.09 10.36 -11.70
N ALA A 143 -17.07 9.68 -11.10
CA ALA A 143 -17.17 9.55 -9.64
C ALA A 143 -15.94 8.85 -9.03
N THR A 144 -15.37 7.87 -9.74
CA THR A 144 -14.12 7.20 -9.32
C THR A 144 -12.91 8.13 -9.40
N GLN A 145 -12.79 8.91 -10.48
CA GLN A 145 -11.72 9.91 -10.58
C GLN A 145 -11.83 10.99 -9.49
N GLU A 146 -13.04 11.45 -9.20
CA GLU A 146 -13.30 12.40 -8.12
C GLU A 146 -12.95 11.85 -6.73
N GLN A 147 -13.19 10.54 -6.51
CA GLN A 147 -12.73 9.83 -5.30
C GLN A 147 -11.20 9.84 -5.23
N THR A 148 -10.52 9.52 -6.33
CA THR A 148 -9.05 9.53 -6.40
C THR A 148 -8.48 10.91 -6.09
N VAL A 149 -9.08 11.99 -6.63
CA VAL A 149 -8.67 13.37 -6.32
C VAL A 149 -8.76 13.65 -4.82
N ALA A 150 -9.84 13.24 -4.14
CA ALA A 150 -9.99 13.45 -2.70
C ALA A 150 -8.89 12.73 -1.89
N MET A 151 -8.49 11.52 -2.31
CA MET A 151 -7.39 10.77 -1.69
C MET A 151 -6.02 11.41 -1.97
N LEU A 152 -5.78 11.89 -3.18
CA LEU A 152 -4.55 12.60 -3.53
C LEU A 152 -4.43 13.93 -2.79
N GLN A 153 -5.55 14.64 -2.61
CA GLN A 153 -5.61 15.85 -1.80
C GLN A 153 -5.21 15.57 -0.35
N GLN A 154 -5.68 14.45 0.25
CA GLN A 154 -5.25 14.05 1.59
C GLN A 154 -3.72 13.87 1.68
N LYS A 155 -3.13 13.16 0.71
CA LYS A 155 -1.67 12.97 0.63
C LYS A 155 -0.93 14.28 0.40
N TYR A 156 -1.47 15.15 -0.44
CA TYR A 156 -0.91 16.47 -0.73
C TYR A 156 -0.90 17.34 0.53
N LEU A 157 -1.99 17.36 1.30
CA LEU A 157 -2.07 18.10 2.56
C LEU A 157 -1.08 17.56 3.61
N SER A 158 -0.90 16.24 3.66
CA SER A 158 0.13 15.60 4.48
C SER A 158 1.54 16.04 4.08
N ALA A 159 1.87 15.94 2.78
CA ALA A 159 3.17 16.32 2.25
C ALA A 159 3.45 17.83 2.37
N LYS A 160 2.46 18.69 2.15
CA LYS A 160 2.64 20.15 2.14
C LYS A 160 2.71 20.75 3.54
N TYR A 161 1.94 20.22 4.50
CA TYR A 161 1.78 20.83 5.82
C TYR A 161 2.24 19.94 6.99
N GLY A 162 2.81 18.76 6.70
CA GLY A 162 3.25 17.80 7.72
C GLY A 162 2.10 17.21 8.54
N ILE A 163 0.90 17.16 7.96
CA ILE A 163 -0.29 16.59 8.59
C ILE A 163 -0.11 15.06 8.60
N SER A 164 -0.24 14.43 9.77
CA SER A 164 -0.14 12.96 9.88
C SER A 164 -1.31 12.33 9.13
N ASP A 165 -1.00 11.53 8.11
CA ASP A 165 -1.98 10.74 7.39
C ASP A 165 -2.39 9.54 8.25
N PRO A 166 -3.67 9.41 8.65
CA PRO A 166 -4.14 8.27 9.44
C PRO A 166 -4.01 6.92 8.70
N TYR A 167 -3.71 6.91 7.40
CA TYR A 167 -3.54 5.70 6.59
C TYR A 167 -2.11 5.45 6.08
N ALA A 168 -1.12 6.26 6.49
CA ALA A 168 0.28 6.05 6.07
C ALA A 168 1.00 4.98 6.93
N PRO A 169 1.76 4.05 6.31
CA PRO A 169 2.66 3.16 7.05
C PRO A 169 3.78 3.98 7.71
N ARG A 170 4.00 3.80 9.03
CA ARG A 170 5.10 4.44 9.76
C ARG A 170 6.47 3.91 9.28
N ALA A 171 7.32 4.80 8.77
CA ALA A 171 8.69 4.48 8.39
C ALA A 171 9.66 4.74 9.55
N THR A 172 10.30 3.69 10.08
CA THR A 172 11.41 3.81 11.03
C THR A 172 12.73 4.04 10.28
N ASN A 173 13.36 5.19 10.50
CA ASN A 173 14.68 5.52 9.95
C ASN A 173 15.80 4.91 10.81
N ASN A 174 16.68 4.09 10.22
CA ASN A 174 18.01 3.83 10.79
C ASN A 174 19.08 4.16 9.74
N LYS A 175 19.60 5.39 9.84
CA LYS A 175 20.94 5.73 9.36
C LYS A 175 21.84 5.66 10.58
N ASP A 176 22.65 4.61 10.68
CA ASP A 176 24.04 4.70 11.14
C ASP A 176 24.73 3.34 11.02
N THR A 177 26.02 3.39 10.67
CA THR A 177 27.04 2.32 10.61
C THR A 177 27.33 1.68 9.24
N LEU A 178 27.96 2.48 8.38
CA LEU A 178 29.10 2.00 7.57
C LEU A 178 30.37 2.63 8.14
N LYS A 179 31.18 1.83 8.87
CA LYS A 179 32.65 1.93 8.89
C LYS A 179 33.27 0.85 9.78
N GLN A 180 34.31 0.22 9.20
CA GLN A 180 35.39 -0.58 9.79
C GLN A 180 35.21 -2.11 9.80
N GLN A 181 35.63 -2.71 8.68
CA GLN A 181 36.43 -3.93 8.66
C GLN A 181 37.92 -3.53 8.66
N ASN A 182 38.73 -4.07 9.58
CA ASN A 182 39.88 -4.95 9.28
C ASN A 182 40.77 -5.18 10.52
N ASP A 183 41.22 -6.43 10.61
CA ASP A 183 42.43 -6.99 11.25
C ASP A 183 42.56 -6.93 12.79
N ASP A 184 42.51 -8.10 13.46
CA ASP A 184 43.73 -8.84 13.81
C ASP A 184 43.47 -10.17 14.56
N ASP A 185 44.47 -11.04 14.45
CA ASP A 185 44.61 -12.46 14.80
C ASP A 185 44.37 -12.91 16.26
N LYS A 186 43.89 -14.16 16.39
CA LYS A 186 44.11 -15.21 17.43
C LYS A 186 44.31 -14.81 18.90
N ASN A 187 43.42 -15.32 19.78
CA ASN A 187 43.73 -16.46 20.67
C ASN A 187 42.47 -17.05 21.33
N THR A 188 42.51 -18.36 21.59
CA THR A 188 41.47 -19.24 22.11
C THR A 188 41.24 -19.06 23.61
N GLU A 189 39.98 -19.05 24.06
CA GLU A 189 39.49 -19.80 25.23
C GLU A 189 37.95 -19.83 25.25
N GLN A 190 37.40 -21.04 25.39
CA GLN A 190 35.98 -21.36 25.40
C GLN A 190 35.29 -20.88 26.68
N VAL A 191 34.14 -20.20 26.54
CA VAL A 191 32.99 -20.43 27.43
C VAL A 191 31.69 -20.30 26.61
N ASP A 192 30.81 -21.26 26.88
CA ASP A 192 29.56 -21.65 26.23
C ASP A 192 28.43 -20.60 26.23
N ALA A 193 27.45 -20.84 25.34
CA ALA A 193 26.12 -20.24 25.16
C ALA A 193 26.00 -18.97 24.28
N THR A 194 25.73 -19.16 22.99
CA THR A 194 24.34 -19.15 22.45
C THR A 194 24.37 -19.74 21.03
N LYS A 195 23.66 -20.85 20.82
CA LYS A 195 23.49 -21.53 19.52
C LYS A 195 22.97 -20.55 18.48
N ILE A 196 23.69 -20.42 17.37
CA ILE A 196 23.07 -20.08 16.08
C ILE A 196 22.66 -21.44 15.52
N ASP A 197 21.36 -21.68 15.41
CA ASP A 197 20.82 -22.95 14.92
C ASP A 197 21.27 -23.17 13.47
N GLU A 198 22.33 -23.97 13.30
CA GLU A 198 22.68 -24.56 12.01
C GLU A 198 21.50 -25.43 11.54
N PRO A 199 21.08 -25.35 10.27
CA PRO A 199 20.01 -26.18 9.73
C PRO A 199 20.26 -27.66 10.03
N LEU A 200 19.36 -28.27 10.79
CA LEU A 200 19.43 -29.67 11.23
C LEU A 200 19.09 -30.64 10.09
N LEU A 201 18.41 -30.16 9.04
CA LEU A 201 18.02 -30.95 7.88
C LEU A 201 18.55 -30.33 6.57
N PRO A 202 19.00 -31.16 5.60
CA PRO A 202 19.48 -30.67 4.31
C PRO A 202 18.32 -30.16 3.43
N PRO A 203 18.59 -29.30 2.42
CA PRO A 203 17.58 -28.87 1.46
C PRO A 203 16.97 -30.03 0.65
N GLU A 204 15.67 -29.96 0.40
CA GLU A 204 14.94 -30.96 -0.39
C GLU A 204 15.03 -30.72 -1.91
N SER A 205 14.50 -31.66 -2.68
CA SER A 205 14.54 -31.65 -4.15
C SER A 205 13.51 -30.71 -4.82
N GLY A 206 12.55 -30.17 -4.07
CA GLY A 206 11.51 -29.29 -4.61
C GLY A 206 11.91 -27.80 -4.68
N PRO A 207 10.95 -26.92 -5.05
CA PRO A 207 11.20 -25.49 -5.23
C PRO A 207 11.78 -24.86 -3.97
N LEU A 208 12.78 -24.00 -4.14
CA LEU A 208 13.45 -23.28 -3.04
C LEU A 208 14.03 -24.20 -1.95
N GLY A 209 14.22 -25.48 -2.27
CA GLY A 209 14.72 -26.48 -1.33
C GLY A 209 13.66 -27.02 -0.39
N LEU A 210 12.37 -26.87 -0.72
CA LEU A 210 11.22 -27.35 0.04
C LEU A 210 10.41 -28.35 -0.79
N LYS A 211 9.75 -29.30 -0.15
CA LYS A 211 8.96 -30.36 -0.80
C LYS A 211 7.52 -30.38 -0.25
N MET A 212 6.59 -30.84 -1.09
CA MET A 212 5.22 -31.14 -0.68
C MET A 212 5.20 -32.00 0.59
N GLY A 213 4.33 -31.64 1.54
CA GLY A 213 4.06 -32.42 2.74
C GLY A 213 5.02 -32.20 3.90
N LEU A 214 6.01 -31.30 3.77
CA LEU A 214 6.86 -30.94 4.91
C LEU A 214 6.02 -30.38 6.05
N THR A 215 6.27 -30.88 7.26
CA THR A 215 5.63 -30.34 8.47
C THR A 215 6.26 -29.00 8.84
N LYS A 216 5.56 -28.23 9.69
CA LYS A 216 6.12 -26.99 10.29
C LYS A 216 7.50 -27.26 10.92
N GLN A 217 7.61 -28.30 11.75
CA GLN A 217 8.86 -28.65 12.42
C GLN A 217 9.98 -28.95 11.42
N ASN A 218 9.71 -29.71 10.36
CA ASN A 218 10.75 -30.00 9.37
C ASN A 218 11.22 -28.72 8.67
N ILE A 219 10.34 -27.77 8.41
CA ILE A 219 10.73 -26.49 7.82
C ILE A 219 11.60 -25.69 8.80
N GLU A 220 11.20 -25.61 10.07
CA GLU A 220 12.00 -24.96 11.13
C GLU A 220 13.39 -25.60 11.24
N ASP A 221 13.48 -26.93 11.22
CA ASP A 221 14.73 -27.68 11.25
C ASP A 221 15.60 -27.43 9.99
N MET A 222 14.98 -27.18 8.83
CA MET A 222 15.69 -26.91 7.56
C MET A 222 16.13 -25.45 7.41
N THR A 223 15.46 -24.50 8.06
CA THR A 223 15.76 -23.07 7.93
C THR A 223 16.50 -22.50 9.13
N GLY A 224 16.40 -23.15 10.30
CA GLY A 224 16.82 -22.57 11.57
C GLY A 224 15.94 -21.40 12.02
N GLU A 225 14.80 -21.15 11.34
CA GLU A 225 13.84 -20.11 11.69
C GLU A 225 12.63 -20.74 12.35
N LYS A 226 12.19 -20.19 13.49
CA LYS A 226 10.91 -20.57 14.10
C LYS A 226 9.76 -19.99 13.28
N LEU A 227 8.78 -20.83 12.95
CA LEU A 227 7.63 -20.46 12.13
C LEU A 227 6.46 -20.03 13.02
N ASP A 228 6.20 -18.73 13.13
CA ASP A 228 4.99 -18.23 13.78
C ASP A 228 3.91 -17.93 12.72
N PRO A 229 2.65 -18.34 12.94
CA PRO A 229 1.58 -18.09 11.99
C PRO A 229 1.20 -16.61 11.96
N ILE A 230 0.66 -16.14 10.84
CA ILE A 230 0.09 -14.78 10.74
C ILE A 230 -1.20 -14.72 11.56
N GLU A 231 -1.43 -13.59 12.22
CA GLU A 231 -2.69 -13.25 12.89
C GLU A 231 -3.87 -13.43 11.90
N ASP A 232 -4.96 -14.05 12.36
CA ASP A 232 -6.13 -14.43 11.53
C ASP A 232 -5.86 -15.42 10.37
N SER A 233 -4.68 -16.06 10.32
CA SER A 233 -4.33 -17.07 9.31
C SER A 233 -3.41 -18.16 9.87
N PRO A 234 -3.93 -19.10 10.70
CA PRO A 234 -3.14 -20.03 11.50
C PRO A 234 -2.26 -21.02 10.70
N ASN A 235 -2.47 -21.12 9.39
CA ASN A 235 -1.76 -22.04 8.50
C ASN A 235 -0.85 -21.34 7.49
N LEU A 236 -0.75 -20.01 7.56
CA LEU A 236 0.16 -19.21 6.74
C LEU A 236 1.32 -18.72 7.59
N TYR A 237 2.53 -19.07 7.19
CA TYR A 237 3.76 -18.72 7.89
C TYR A 237 4.62 -17.83 6.98
N ILE A 238 5.30 -16.83 7.56
CA ILE A 238 6.24 -15.97 6.83
C ILE A 238 7.66 -16.29 7.28
N ILE A 239 8.55 -16.53 6.32
CA ILE A 239 9.99 -16.72 6.55
C ILE A 239 10.80 -15.81 5.64
N LYS A 240 12.05 -15.53 6.02
CA LYS A 240 12.98 -14.70 5.22
C LYS A 240 13.98 -15.52 4.44
N ASN A 241 14.32 -16.71 4.93
CA ASN A 241 15.27 -17.60 4.25
C ASN A 241 14.62 -18.93 3.89
N THR A 242 14.88 -19.39 2.67
CA THR A 242 14.58 -20.75 2.23
C THR A 242 15.86 -21.59 2.15
N PRO A 243 15.78 -22.92 2.26
CA PRO A 243 16.95 -23.81 2.20
C PRO A 243 17.79 -23.65 0.92
N LYS A 244 17.15 -23.31 -0.22
CA LYS A 244 17.85 -22.83 -1.42
C LYS A 244 17.44 -21.38 -1.69
N ARG A 245 18.43 -20.48 -1.66
CA ARG A 245 18.23 -19.04 -1.88
C ARG A 245 17.98 -18.70 -3.35
N ASN A 246 17.13 -17.71 -3.56
CA ASN A 246 16.97 -17.02 -4.84
C ASN A 246 17.05 -15.50 -4.59
N PRO A 247 17.99 -14.78 -5.23
CA PRO A 247 18.24 -13.37 -4.91
C PRO A 247 17.09 -12.40 -5.28
N SER A 248 16.18 -12.83 -6.16
CA SER A 248 15.00 -12.05 -6.58
C SER A 248 13.92 -11.94 -5.50
N PHE A 249 13.96 -12.79 -4.48
CA PHE A 249 12.93 -12.87 -3.44
C PHE A 249 13.52 -12.61 -2.05
N ASP A 250 12.75 -11.96 -1.18
CA ASP A 250 13.16 -11.65 0.20
C ASP A 250 12.19 -12.15 1.27
N THR A 251 10.96 -12.47 0.88
CA THR A 251 9.89 -12.85 1.79
C THR A 251 9.15 -14.05 1.21
N PHE A 252 8.90 -15.07 2.04
CA PHE A 252 8.25 -16.30 1.60
C PHE A 252 7.06 -16.63 2.50
N GLY A 253 5.87 -16.75 1.91
CA GLY A 253 4.68 -17.28 2.55
C GLY A 253 4.54 -18.77 2.32
N LEU A 254 4.46 -19.55 3.40
CA LEU A 254 4.28 -21.00 3.35
C LEU A 254 2.89 -21.36 3.88
N VAL A 255 2.10 -22.08 3.09
CA VAL A 255 0.83 -22.65 3.56
C VAL A 255 1.08 -24.09 4.00
N VAL A 256 0.94 -24.33 5.30
CA VAL A 256 1.23 -25.62 5.93
C VAL A 256 0.01 -26.07 6.71
N SER A 257 -0.62 -27.15 6.26
CA SER A 257 -1.70 -27.80 6.99
C SER A 257 -1.13 -28.69 8.12
N PRO A 258 -1.88 -28.88 9.23
CA PRO A 258 -1.50 -29.80 10.29
C PRO A 258 -1.41 -31.27 9.84
N THR A 259 -2.29 -31.72 8.94
CA THR A 259 -2.34 -33.14 8.53
C THR A 259 -1.58 -33.44 7.24
N VAL A 260 -1.69 -32.60 6.21
CA VAL A 260 -1.08 -32.84 4.90
C VAL A 260 0.21 -32.08 4.65
N GLY A 261 0.62 -31.21 5.59
CA GLY A 261 1.87 -30.47 5.54
C GLY A 261 1.90 -29.35 4.49
N LEU A 262 3.10 -28.97 4.06
CA LEU A 262 3.34 -27.90 3.09
C LEU A 262 2.62 -28.18 1.78
N CYS A 263 1.80 -27.22 1.34
CA CYS A 263 0.97 -27.36 0.16
C CYS A 263 1.08 -26.19 -0.83
N GLN A 264 1.63 -25.06 -0.40
CA GLN A 264 1.87 -23.90 -1.25
C GLN A 264 3.07 -23.08 -0.77
N ILE A 265 3.86 -22.56 -1.71
CA ILE A 265 4.95 -21.61 -1.46
C ILE A 265 4.68 -20.34 -2.25
N ARG A 266 4.74 -19.18 -1.59
CA ARG A 266 4.59 -17.84 -2.17
C ARG A 266 5.87 -17.06 -1.96
N ALA A 267 6.68 -16.89 -3.00
CA ALA A 267 7.86 -16.04 -2.97
C ALA A 267 7.49 -14.62 -3.42
N ILE A 268 7.80 -13.63 -2.56
CA ILE A 268 7.53 -12.21 -2.77
C ILE A 268 8.86 -11.52 -3.04
N GLY A 269 8.92 -10.85 -4.19
CA GLY A 269 10.09 -10.16 -4.68
C GLY A 269 10.38 -8.90 -3.89
N LYS A 270 11.64 -8.46 -3.89
CA LYS A 270 12.01 -7.15 -3.35
C LYS A 270 11.25 -6.05 -4.10
N PRO A 271 10.69 -5.04 -3.41
CA PRO A 271 10.17 -3.86 -4.09
C PRO A 271 11.26 -3.23 -4.96
N SER A 272 11.02 -3.14 -6.26
CA SER A 272 11.96 -2.57 -7.22
C SER A 272 11.50 -1.19 -7.69
N LYS A 273 12.47 -0.27 -7.83
CA LYS A 273 12.23 1.02 -8.47
C LYS A 273 12.05 0.81 -9.96
N ASN A 274 10.91 1.25 -10.46
CA ASN A 274 10.49 1.15 -11.84
C ASN A 274 10.38 2.55 -12.46
N ASN A 275 10.41 2.61 -13.79
CA ASN A 275 9.92 3.79 -14.53
C ASN A 275 8.43 3.61 -14.84
N SER A 276 7.77 4.68 -15.28
CA SER A 276 6.34 4.66 -15.61
C SER A 276 5.98 3.65 -16.72
N TYR A 277 6.93 3.34 -17.59
CA TYR A 277 6.83 2.33 -18.65
C TYR A 277 6.98 0.87 -18.16
N GLY A 278 7.36 0.65 -16.89
CA GLY A 278 7.54 -0.66 -16.29
C GLY A 278 8.68 -1.49 -16.89
N VAL A 279 9.68 -0.86 -17.50
CA VAL A 279 10.78 -1.59 -18.15
C VAL A 279 11.53 -2.50 -17.15
N PRO A 280 11.99 -2.02 -15.97
CA PRO A 280 12.79 -2.86 -15.07
C PRO A 280 12.06 -4.12 -14.60
N ILE A 281 10.81 -4.02 -14.16
CA ILE A 281 10.02 -5.17 -13.70
C ILE A 281 9.67 -6.14 -14.84
N ARG A 282 9.53 -5.65 -16.07
CA ARG A 282 9.32 -6.51 -17.25
C ARG A 282 10.57 -7.30 -17.59
N ASP A 283 11.74 -6.67 -17.54
CA ASP A 283 13.01 -7.35 -17.78
C ASP A 283 13.29 -8.40 -16.70
N GLU A 284 13.03 -8.07 -15.43
CA GLU A 284 13.14 -9.02 -14.31
C GLU A 284 12.15 -10.18 -14.46
N PHE A 285 10.90 -9.88 -14.84
CA PHE A 285 9.88 -10.89 -15.12
C PHE A 285 10.32 -11.82 -16.25
N ASP A 286 10.83 -11.28 -17.36
CA ASP A 286 11.23 -12.06 -18.52
C ASP A 286 12.43 -12.96 -18.20
N SER A 287 13.42 -12.43 -17.48
CA SER A 287 14.58 -13.22 -17.02
C SER A 287 14.18 -14.39 -16.10
N LEU A 288 13.30 -14.13 -15.13
CA LEU A 288 12.83 -15.18 -14.23
C LEU A 288 11.92 -16.17 -14.96
N ASN A 289 11.06 -15.69 -15.86
CA ASN A 289 10.21 -16.52 -16.69
C ASN A 289 11.04 -17.50 -17.54
N GLU A 290 12.10 -17.02 -18.20
CA GLU A 290 13.01 -17.87 -18.99
C GLU A 290 13.67 -18.94 -18.12
N SER A 291 14.12 -18.57 -16.92
CA SER A 291 14.69 -19.52 -15.96
C SER A 291 13.68 -20.61 -15.57
N LEU A 292 12.43 -20.23 -15.30
CA LEU A 292 11.37 -21.18 -14.98
C LEU A 292 10.98 -22.06 -16.18
N VAL A 293 10.97 -21.51 -17.40
CA VAL A 293 10.72 -22.29 -18.63
C VAL A 293 11.82 -23.34 -18.83
N SER A 294 13.07 -23.01 -18.55
CA SER A 294 14.18 -23.97 -18.60
C SER A 294 14.05 -25.10 -17.57
N LEU A 295 13.41 -24.85 -16.43
CA LEU A 295 13.27 -25.82 -15.34
C LEU A 295 12.01 -26.69 -15.48
N TYR A 296 10.89 -26.08 -15.88
CA TYR A 296 9.56 -26.68 -15.82
C TYR A 296 8.87 -26.81 -17.18
N GLY A 297 9.53 -26.38 -18.25
CA GLY A 297 9.01 -26.46 -19.61
C GLY A 297 8.08 -25.29 -19.98
N LYS A 298 7.36 -25.47 -21.09
CA LYS A 298 6.56 -24.40 -21.72
C LYS A 298 5.40 -23.95 -20.82
N ASN A 299 5.19 -22.64 -20.78
CA ASN A 299 4.13 -21.99 -20.04
C ASN A 299 3.15 -21.22 -20.93
N ASN A 300 2.14 -20.63 -20.30
CA ASN A 300 1.22 -19.67 -20.88
C ASN A 300 1.52 -18.27 -20.34
N LYS A 301 2.22 -17.45 -21.13
CA LYS A 301 2.51 -16.04 -20.79
C LYS A 301 1.39 -15.12 -21.28
N ILE A 302 0.97 -14.21 -20.41
CA ILE A 302 -0.08 -13.22 -20.63
C ILE A 302 0.50 -11.85 -20.28
N ASP A 303 0.52 -10.94 -21.25
CA ASP A 303 0.66 -9.49 -21.03
C ASP A 303 -0.54 -8.83 -21.70
N LYS A 304 -1.55 -8.47 -20.91
CA LYS A 304 -2.81 -7.93 -21.43
C LYS A 304 -3.32 -6.78 -20.58
N LEU A 305 -3.69 -5.71 -21.28
CA LEU A 305 -4.53 -4.66 -20.74
C LEU A 305 -6.00 -5.13 -20.79
N LEU A 306 -6.71 -5.00 -19.69
CA LEU A 306 -8.11 -5.39 -19.58
C LEU A 306 -8.97 -4.49 -20.49
N PRO A 307 -9.99 -5.07 -21.17
CA PRO A 307 -10.92 -4.29 -21.98
C PRO A 307 -11.58 -3.18 -21.16
N GLY A 308 -11.64 -1.97 -21.72
CA GLY A 308 -12.21 -0.80 -21.05
C GLY A 308 -11.22 0.03 -20.25
N SER A 309 -9.99 -0.45 -20.02
CA SER A 309 -8.95 0.35 -19.38
C SER A 309 -8.63 1.61 -20.21
N ILE A 310 -8.51 2.75 -19.53
CA ILE A 310 -8.11 4.02 -20.15
C ILE A 310 -6.59 4.20 -20.20
N TRP A 311 -5.85 3.41 -19.39
CA TRP A 311 -4.38 3.43 -19.25
C TRP A 311 -3.68 2.73 -20.42
N LYS A 312 -3.92 3.24 -21.63
CA LYS A 312 -3.49 2.62 -22.88
C LYS A 312 -2.11 3.10 -23.32
N GLN A 313 -1.62 4.22 -22.80
CA GLN A 313 -0.36 4.79 -23.23
C GLN A 313 0.82 4.00 -22.66
N PRO A 314 1.96 3.91 -23.39
CA PRO A 314 3.12 3.16 -22.91
C PRO A 314 3.63 3.61 -21.54
N GLN A 315 3.61 4.91 -21.25
CA GLN A 315 4.02 5.48 -19.94
C GLN A 315 3.01 5.20 -18.81
N GLU A 316 1.84 4.65 -19.11
CA GLU A 316 0.82 4.30 -18.12
C GLU A 316 0.89 2.82 -17.74
N TRP A 317 1.90 2.09 -18.24
CA TRP A 317 2.03 0.65 -18.04
C TRP A 317 2.03 0.28 -16.56
N MET A 318 2.83 0.97 -15.73
CA MET A 318 2.86 0.73 -14.28
C MET A 318 1.57 1.14 -13.60
N THR A 319 0.92 2.22 -14.05
CA THR A 319 -0.39 2.65 -13.54
C THR A 319 -1.43 1.57 -13.78
N ALA A 320 -1.51 1.05 -15.00
CA ALA A 320 -2.42 -0.04 -15.35
C ALA A 320 -2.13 -1.31 -14.52
N LEU A 321 -0.86 -1.63 -14.27
CA LEU A 321 -0.47 -2.75 -13.43
C LEU A 321 -0.89 -2.56 -11.96
N ALA A 322 -0.62 -1.37 -11.39
CA ALA A 322 -0.96 -1.05 -10.00
C ALA A 322 -2.48 -1.03 -9.75
N LEU A 323 -3.25 -0.56 -10.72
CA LEU A 323 -4.72 -0.57 -10.68
C LEU A 323 -5.32 -1.93 -11.06
N LYS A 324 -4.49 -2.95 -11.31
CA LYS A 324 -4.92 -4.30 -11.73
C LYS A 324 -5.71 -4.32 -13.03
N GLU A 325 -5.58 -3.28 -13.85
CA GLU A 325 -6.15 -3.17 -15.19
C GLU A 325 -5.22 -3.73 -16.25
N ARG A 326 -3.97 -4.05 -15.90
CA ARG A 326 -3.05 -4.82 -16.72
C ARG A 326 -2.58 -6.05 -15.96
N ILE A 327 -2.47 -7.15 -16.68
CA ILE A 327 -1.94 -8.41 -16.17
C ILE A 327 -0.66 -8.72 -16.93
N LEU A 328 0.45 -8.84 -16.21
CA LEU A 328 1.66 -9.51 -16.68
C LEU A 328 1.86 -10.76 -15.81
N ALA A 329 1.62 -11.93 -16.39
CA ALA A 329 1.70 -13.20 -15.69
C ALA A 329 2.13 -14.34 -16.62
N SER A 330 2.69 -15.38 -16.03
CA SER A 330 3.11 -16.61 -16.67
C SER A 330 2.63 -17.78 -15.84
N GLU A 331 1.91 -18.70 -16.49
CA GLU A 331 1.24 -19.80 -15.81
C GLU A 331 1.65 -21.16 -16.37
N TRP A 332 1.98 -22.09 -15.47
CA TRP A 332 2.15 -23.51 -15.75
C TRP A 332 0.94 -24.25 -15.19
N ALA A 333 -0.20 -24.19 -15.90
CA ALA A 333 -1.45 -24.82 -15.47
C ALA A 333 -1.51 -26.33 -15.75
N LYS A 334 -0.62 -26.85 -16.60
CA LYS A 334 -0.56 -28.27 -16.96
C LYS A 334 0.80 -28.80 -16.51
N PRO A 335 0.86 -29.73 -15.54
CA PRO A 335 2.12 -30.27 -15.05
C PRO A 335 2.94 -30.94 -16.15
N SER A 336 4.15 -30.44 -16.38
CA SER A 336 5.18 -31.12 -17.16
C SER A 336 5.73 -32.34 -16.40
N GLU A 337 6.54 -33.16 -17.06
CA GLU A 337 7.22 -34.28 -16.40
C GLU A 337 8.16 -33.80 -15.28
N GLU A 338 8.79 -32.64 -15.46
CA GLU A 338 9.64 -31.99 -14.45
C GLU A 338 8.84 -31.57 -13.22
N MET A 339 7.65 -30.98 -13.42
CA MET A 339 6.75 -30.60 -12.34
C MET A 339 6.25 -31.81 -11.54
N LYS A 340 5.87 -32.88 -12.23
CA LYS A 340 5.41 -34.13 -11.60
C LYS A 340 6.47 -34.77 -10.70
N LYS A 341 7.75 -34.71 -11.09
CA LYS A 341 8.88 -35.22 -10.28
C LYS A 341 8.98 -34.56 -8.89
N VAL A 342 8.46 -33.34 -8.76
CA VAL A 342 8.47 -32.56 -7.51
C VAL A 342 7.06 -32.24 -7.00
N ASN A 343 6.05 -32.99 -7.48
CA ASN A 343 4.66 -32.90 -7.02
C ASN A 343 4.01 -31.52 -7.18
N LEU A 344 4.36 -30.77 -8.24
CA LEU A 344 3.76 -29.48 -8.53
C LEU A 344 2.52 -29.62 -9.43
N SER A 345 1.41 -29.05 -8.96
CA SER A 345 0.16 -28.96 -9.70
C SER A 345 0.10 -27.71 -10.57
N SER A 346 0.64 -26.59 -10.09
CA SER A 346 0.76 -25.36 -10.88
C SER A 346 1.88 -24.43 -10.40
N ILE A 347 2.31 -23.55 -11.30
CA ILE A 347 3.24 -22.45 -11.01
C ILE A 347 2.65 -21.16 -11.61
N ILE A 348 2.68 -20.08 -10.84
CA ILE A 348 2.25 -18.75 -11.29
C ILE A 348 3.36 -17.75 -11.00
N LEU A 349 3.88 -17.09 -12.03
CA LEU A 349 4.72 -15.91 -11.92
C LEU A 349 3.90 -14.69 -12.34
N GLN A 350 3.92 -13.61 -11.55
CA GLN A 350 3.16 -12.40 -11.82
C GLN A 350 3.95 -11.15 -11.42
N ALA A 351 3.87 -10.10 -12.22
CA ALA A 351 4.28 -8.76 -11.79
C ALA A 351 3.14 -8.06 -11.05
N ARG A 352 3.43 -7.41 -9.93
CA ARG A 352 2.47 -6.63 -9.14
C ARG A 352 2.95 -5.20 -9.00
N GLY A 353 2.08 -4.24 -9.30
CA GLY A 353 2.34 -2.82 -9.12
C GLY A 353 1.84 -2.35 -7.77
N GLU A 354 2.63 -1.51 -7.09
CA GLU A 354 2.25 -0.80 -5.86
C GLU A 354 2.07 0.71 -6.10
N GLY A 355 2.48 1.18 -7.28
CA GLY A 355 2.30 2.57 -7.71
C GLY A 355 2.77 2.78 -9.14
N ARG A 356 3.01 4.04 -9.50
CA ARG A 356 3.43 4.43 -10.87
C ARG A 356 4.89 4.05 -11.18
N THR A 357 5.68 3.79 -10.14
CA THR A 357 7.13 3.52 -10.24
C THR A 357 7.60 2.44 -9.27
N GLU A 358 6.67 1.69 -8.66
CA GLU A 358 7.00 0.68 -7.64
C GLU A 358 6.21 -0.60 -7.93
N GLY A 359 6.88 -1.73 -7.75
CA GLY A 359 6.30 -3.04 -7.96
C GLY A 359 7.27 -4.15 -7.58
N TYR A 360 6.77 -5.37 -7.59
CA TYR A 360 7.53 -6.56 -7.25
C TYR A 360 7.02 -7.77 -8.04
N LEU A 361 7.85 -8.81 -8.12
CA LEU A 361 7.44 -10.10 -8.68
C LEU A 361 6.87 -10.99 -7.60
N PHE A 362 5.80 -11.70 -7.93
CA PHE A 362 5.16 -12.70 -7.09
C PHE A 362 5.24 -14.04 -7.79
N LEU A 363 5.83 -15.04 -7.12
CA LEU A 363 5.96 -16.40 -7.62
C LEU A 363 5.26 -17.36 -6.67
N GLN A 364 4.32 -18.13 -7.17
CA GLN A 364 3.62 -19.16 -6.41
C GLN A 364 3.91 -20.54 -6.99
N TYR A 365 4.22 -21.47 -6.10
CA TYR A 365 4.23 -22.90 -6.35
C TYR A 365 3.08 -23.55 -5.60
N SER A 366 2.23 -24.28 -6.32
CA SER A 366 1.15 -25.07 -5.75
C SER A 366 1.47 -26.55 -5.91
N PHE A 367 1.39 -27.31 -4.83
CA PHE A 367 1.66 -28.75 -4.84
C PHE A 367 0.38 -29.56 -5.12
N ASP A 368 0.52 -30.87 -5.37
CA ASP A 368 -0.60 -31.78 -5.67
C ASP A 368 -1.59 -31.92 -4.50
N ASN A 369 -1.12 -31.75 -3.25
CA ASN A 369 -1.93 -31.79 -2.03
C ASN A 369 -2.67 -30.47 -1.72
N GLU A 370 -2.55 -29.44 -2.57
CA GLU A 370 -3.13 -28.11 -2.33
C GLU A 370 -4.63 -28.18 -2.03
N LYS A 371 -5.40 -28.93 -2.82
CA LYS A 371 -6.84 -29.04 -2.62
C LYS A 371 -7.21 -29.64 -1.27
N GLU A 372 -6.49 -30.67 -0.82
CA GLU A 372 -6.73 -31.31 0.47
C GLU A 372 -6.38 -30.38 1.63
N CYS A 373 -5.23 -29.69 1.50
CA CYS A 373 -4.75 -28.67 2.44
C CYS A 373 -5.77 -27.54 2.65
N PHE A 374 -6.28 -26.93 1.57
CA PHE A 374 -7.26 -25.85 1.68
C PHE A 374 -8.61 -26.32 2.24
N ASN A 375 -9.06 -27.53 1.89
CA ASN A 375 -10.28 -28.12 2.47
C ASN A 375 -10.17 -28.30 3.99
N GLU A 376 -9.01 -28.74 4.48
CA GLU A 376 -8.76 -28.88 5.92
C GLU A 376 -8.80 -27.52 6.63
N ILE A 377 -8.07 -26.53 6.09
CA ILE A 377 -8.00 -25.18 6.65
C ILE A 377 -9.39 -24.54 6.71
N GLU A 378 -10.18 -24.65 5.64
CA GLU A 378 -11.55 -24.14 5.62
C GLU A 378 -12.45 -24.82 6.65
N ASN A 379 -12.31 -26.14 6.86
CA ASN A 379 -13.09 -26.88 7.84
C ASN A 379 -12.72 -26.48 9.28
N MET A 380 -11.44 -26.24 9.57
CA MET A 380 -10.98 -25.73 10.88
C MET A 380 -11.58 -24.36 11.21
N ASN A 381 -11.65 -23.47 10.22
CA ASN A 381 -12.27 -22.15 10.38
C ASN A 381 -13.78 -22.26 10.63
N LYS A 382 -14.48 -23.16 9.93
CA LYS A 382 -15.91 -23.44 10.16
C LYS A 382 -16.20 -24.03 11.53
N SER A 383 -15.33 -24.88 12.06
CA SER A 383 -15.49 -25.46 13.40
C SER A 383 -15.21 -24.49 14.55
N SER A 384 -14.67 -23.30 14.24
CA SER A 384 -14.36 -22.25 15.21
C SER A 384 -15.46 -21.18 15.31
N LEU A 385 -16.53 -21.32 14.53
CA LEU A 385 -17.79 -20.55 14.59
C LEU A 385 -18.87 -21.40 15.28
#